data_AF-A0A7S2YQF1-F1
#
_entry.id   AF-A0A7S2YQF1-F1
#
_cell.length_a   1.000
_cell.length_b   1.000
_cell.length_c   1.000
_cell.angle_alpha   90.00
_cell.angle_beta   90.00
_cell.angle_gamma   90.00
#
_symmetry.space_group_name_H-M   'P 1'
#
loop_
_entity.id
_entity.type
_entity.pdbx_description
1 polymer ?
#
loop_
_entity_poly.entity_id
_entity_poly.type
_entity_poly.pdbx_seq_one_letter_code
_entity_poly.pdbx_strand_id
1 'polypeptide(L)'
;MIQNTLPAILPTKDGMSSYTPGGAMPLTMAMREEANCAASMLLLKRKSPPPQEPPAKRARKKSVSFSEMATVTVRSMSEDDLKKQWIQPEEYQVIDADRRQTLRAWTDAKGDCRGFDEEECCLTGLEQILTPQRLLQRKATNQQYRRLLLEEQYFQHQHGFRDPQALSQISQLFSRQPAQRAHLRAVLMDPTRW
;
A
#
# COMPACT_ATOMS: atom_id res chain seq x y z
N MET A 1 1.23 -32.84 -36.57
CA MET A 1 2.25 -32.86 -35.52
C MET A 1 3.12 -31.62 -35.68
N ILE A 2 2.89 -30.58 -34.87
CA ILE A 2 3.62 -29.31 -34.96
C ILE A 2 4.65 -29.33 -33.83
N GLN A 3 5.93 -29.46 -34.20
CA GLN A 3 7.04 -29.45 -33.24
C GLN A 3 7.40 -27.99 -32.91
N ASN A 4 6.97 -27.53 -31.74
CA ASN A 4 7.41 -26.27 -31.15
C ASN A 4 8.79 -26.45 -30.51
N THR A 5 9.83 -26.00 -31.19
CA THR A 5 11.18 -25.89 -30.66
C THR A 5 11.37 -24.50 -30.04
N LEU A 6 11.49 -24.44 -28.72
CA LEU A 6 11.89 -23.23 -27.98
C LEU A 6 13.41 -23.03 -28.09
N PRO A 7 13.91 -21.81 -28.34
CA PRO A 7 15.35 -21.55 -28.32
C PRO A 7 15.88 -21.50 -26.89
N ALA A 8 16.98 -22.20 -26.65
CA ALA A 8 17.74 -22.17 -25.41
C ALA A 8 18.47 -20.82 -25.27
N ILE A 9 18.04 -20.01 -24.29
CA ILE A 9 18.73 -18.78 -23.91
C ILE A 9 19.80 -19.15 -22.88
N LEU A 10 21.06 -19.13 -23.30
CA LEU A 10 22.22 -19.28 -22.42
C LEU A 10 22.41 -17.99 -21.61
N PRO A 11 22.71 -18.07 -20.30
CA PRO A 11 23.02 -16.89 -19.49
C PRO A 11 24.45 -16.42 -19.78
N THR A 12 24.58 -15.24 -20.38
CA THR A 12 25.84 -14.51 -20.46
C THR A 12 26.24 -14.02 -19.06
N LYS A 13 27.32 -14.61 -18.54
CA LYS A 13 28.08 -14.09 -17.39
C LYS A 13 28.94 -12.95 -17.91
N ASP A 14 28.53 -11.70 -17.75
CA ASP A 14 29.45 -10.56 -17.81
C ASP A 14 28.87 -9.37 -17.04
N GLY A 15 29.71 -8.75 -16.20
CA GLY A 15 29.48 -7.39 -15.70
C GLY A 15 29.15 -7.22 -14.22
N MET A 16 30.00 -7.70 -13.30
CA MET A 16 30.08 -7.10 -11.96
C MET A 16 30.59 -5.65 -12.09
N SER A 17 29.67 -4.70 -12.19
CA SER A 17 29.97 -3.26 -12.06
C SER A 17 29.96 -2.89 -10.58
N SER A 18 31.14 -2.71 -10.00
CA SER A 18 31.33 -2.26 -8.62
C SER A 18 31.01 -0.77 -8.50
N TYR A 19 29.75 -0.45 -8.20
CA TYR A 19 29.37 0.91 -7.82
C TYR A 19 29.90 1.22 -6.41
N THR A 20 30.89 2.10 -6.33
CA THR A 20 31.34 2.71 -5.08
C THR A 20 30.54 4.00 -4.84
N PRO A 21 29.81 4.16 -3.73
CA PRO A 21 29.12 5.41 -3.41
C PRO A 21 30.16 6.39 -2.84
N GLY A 22 30.76 7.19 -3.71
CA GLY A 22 31.59 8.33 -3.33
C GLY A 22 30.74 9.60 -3.16
N GLY A 23 31.04 10.37 -2.11
CA GLY A 23 30.71 11.79 -2.05
C GLY A 23 29.70 12.19 -0.98
N ALA A 24 30.12 12.15 0.29
CA ALA A 24 29.49 12.97 1.33
C ALA A 24 29.70 14.45 0.99
N MET A 25 28.64 15.14 0.58
CA MET A 25 28.66 16.60 0.41
C MET A 25 28.59 17.26 1.79
N PRO A 26 29.53 18.16 2.15
CA PRO A 26 29.46 18.90 3.41
C PRO A 26 28.34 19.94 3.34
N LEU A 27 27.37 19.83 4.26
CA LEU A 27 26.40 20.89 4.53
C LEU A 27 27.13 22.10 5.11
N THR A 28 27.35 23.12 4.29
CA THR A 28 27.78 24.43 4.77
C THR A 28 26.60 25.12 5.47
N MET A 29 26.77 25.32 6.78
CA MET A 29 25.87 26.10 7.63
C MET A 29 25.86 27.56 7.17
N ALA A 30 24.75 28.01 6.61
CA ALA A 30 24.46 29.44 6.50
C ALA A 30 23.95 29.93 7.87
N MET A 31 24.86 30.53 8.64
CA MET A 31 24.49 31.35 9.79
C MET A 31 23.70 32.56 9.28
N ARG A 32 22.45 32.68 9.72
CA ARG A 32 21.64 33.88 9.49
C ARG A 32 21.45 34.57 10.83
N GLU A 33 22.20 35.65 11.01
CA GLU A 33 21.99 36.67 12.03
C GLU A 33 20.59 37.25 11.86
N GLU A 34 19.73 37.10 12.87
CA GLU A 34 18.54 37.92 12.98
C GLU A 34 18.77 38.96 14.08
N ALA A 35 18.84 40.20 13.61
CA ALA A 35 19.05 41.39 14.39
C ALA A 35 17.87 41.63 15.36
N ASN A 36 18.26 41.87 16.61
CA ASN A 36 17.45 42.44 17.67
C ASN A 36 16.89 43.82 17.25
N CYS A 37 15.58 43.92 17.08
CA CYS A 37 14.86 45.20 17.07
C CYS A 37 13.80 45.17 18.19
N ALA A 38 14.25 45.52 19.40
CA ALA A 38 13.39 45.80 20.53
C ALA A 38 12.65 47.13 20.32
N ALA A 39 11.52 47.09 19.63
CA ALA A 39 10.58 48.21 19.56
C ALA A 39 9.50 48.04 20.64
N SER A 40 9.68 48.76 21.74
CA SER A 40 8.75 48.89 22.85
C SER A 40 7.47 49.62 22.40
N MET A 41 6.41 48.87 22.09
CA MET A 41 5.07 49.43 21.88
C MET A 41 4.21 49.30 23.14
N LEU A 42 3.88 50.45 23.71
CA LEU A 42 2.89 50.61 24.78
C LEU A 42 1.49 50.24 24.25
N LEU A 43 1.08 48.99 24.50
CA LEU A 43 -0.27 48.49 24.21
C LEU A 43 -1.24 48.91 25.31
N LEU A 44 -2.02 49.96 25.04
CA LEU A 44 -3.26 50.27 25.75
C LEU A 44 -4.22 49.08 25.64
N LYS A 45 -4.39 48.37 26.76
CA LYS A 45 -5.28 47.20 26.92
C LYS A 45 -6.75 47.65 26.83
N ARG A 46 -7.27 47.83 25.62
CA ARG A 46 -8.72 47.85 25.39
C ARG A 46 -9.24 46.45 25.72
N LYS A 47 -10.20 46.34 26.64
CA LYS A 47 -10.99 45.11 26.86
C LYS A 47 -11.74 44.81 25.56
N SER A 48 -11.13 44.01 24.70
CA SER A 48 -11.82 43.43 23.56
C SER A 48 -12.92 42.49 24.08
N PRO A 49 -14.12 42.48 23.45
CA PRO A 49 -15.13 41.47 23.77
C PRO A 49 -14.51 40.07 23.64
N PRO A 50 -14.96 39.10 24.46
CA PRO A 50 -14.41 37.75 24.46
C PRO A 50 -14.39 37.22 23.02
N PRO A 51 -13.25 36.67 22.56
CA PRO A 51 -13.13 36.18 21.20
C PRO A 51 -14.24 35.16 20.97
N GLN A 52 -15.17 35.48 20.07
CA GLN A 52 -16.19 34.53 19.64
C GLN A 52 -15.44 33.34 19.04
N GLU A 53 -15.45 32.21 19.75
CA GLU A 53 -14.84 30.99 19.27
C GLU A 53 -15.44 30.67 17.90
N PRO A 54 -14.63 30.53 16.83
CA PRO A 54 -15.14 30.22 15.52
C PRO A 54 -15.95 28.92 15.64
N PRO A 55 -17.18 28.86 15.10
CA PRO A 55 -18.04 27.71 15.25
C PRO A 55 -17.26 26.45 14.83
N ALA A 56 -17.21 25.47 15.73
CA ALA A 56 -16.44 24.25 15.54
C ALA A 56 -16.69 23.71 14.14
N LYS A 57 -15.67 23.76 13.28
CA LYS A 57 -15.76 23.30 11.90
C LYS A 57 -16.09 21.82 11.95
N ARG A 58 -17.37 21.47 11.79
CA ARG A 58 -17.83 20.09 11.73
C ARG A 58 -17.00 19.40 10.65
N ALA A 59 -16.22 18.41 11.04
CA ALA A 59 -15.41 17.64 10.11
C ALA A 59 -16.33 17.13 9.00
N ARG A 60 -16.08 17.57 7.76
CA ARG A 60 -16.84 17.09 6.60
C ARG A 60 -16.67 15.59 6.55
N LYS A 61 -17.75 14.84 6.78
CA LYS A 61 -17.76 13.39 6.61
C LYS A 61 -17.33 13.15 5.15
N LYS A 62 -16.20 12.46 4.97
CA LYS A 62 -15.73 12.05 3.64
C LYS A 62 -16.74 11.02 3.14
N SER A 63 -17.77 11.45 2.41
CA SER A 63 -18.70 10.55 1.75
C SER A 63 -18.03 10.06 0.47
N VAL A 64 -17.66 8.79 0.45
CA VAL A 64 -17.28 8.11 -0.78
C VAL A 64 -18.58 7.78 -1.50
N SER A 65 -18.90 8.55 -2.55
CA SER A 65 -19.97 8.21 -3.47
C SER A 65 -19.35 7.33 -4.55
N PHE A 66 -19.88 6.12 -4.71
CA PHE A 66 -19.57 5.28 -5.85
C PHE A 66 -20.46 5.77 -7.00
N SER A 67 -19.86 6.07 -8.16
CA SER A 67 -20.64 6.34 -9.37
C SER A 67 -21.49 5.11 -9.69
N GLU A 68 -22.70 5.34 -10.20
CA GLU A 68 -23.65 4.28 -10.57
C GLU A 68 -22.96 3.08 -11.21
N MET A 69 -23.21 1.92 -10.60
CA MET A 69 -22.72 0.57 -10.88
C MET A 69 -21.80 0.43 -12.10
N ALA A 70 -20.50 0.25 -11.86
CA ALA A 70 -19.62 -0.33 -12.87
C ALA A 70 -20.10 -1.76 -13.17
N THR A 71 -20.73 -1.95 -14.32
CA THR A 71 -21.20 -3.25 -14.80
C THR A 71 -19.97 -4.10 -15.15
N VAL A 72 -19.56 -4.95 -14.22
CA VAL A 72 -18.52 -5.96 -14.49
C VAL A 72 -19.14 -7.02 -15.39
N THR A 73 -18.80 -6.99 -16.68
CA THR A 73 -19.20 -8.06 -17.61
C THR A 73 -18.34 -9.29 -17.37
N VAL A 74 -18.86 -10.22 -16.58
CA VAL A 74 -18.24 -11.53 -16.38
C VAL A 74 -18.47 -12.33 -17.66
N ARG A 75 -17.39 -12.68 -18.38
CA ARG A 75 -17.47 -13.53 -19.57
C ARG A 75 -17.70 -14.99 -19.15
N SER A 76 -18.71 -15.61 -19.78
CA SER A 76 -18.94 -17.06 -19.83
C SER A 76 -18.93 -17.78 -18.48
N MET A 77 -19.82 -17.40 -17.57
CA MET A 77 -20.16 -18.21 -16.40
C MET A 77 -21.66 -18.50 -16.39
N SER A 78 -22.04 -19.69 -15.94
CA SER A 78 -23.46 -20.01 -15.71
C SER A 78 -24.00 -19.15 -14.56
N GLU A 79 -25.30 -18.84 -14.58
CA GLU A 79 -25.92 -18.07 -13.48
C GLU A 79 -25.76 -18.76 -12.12
N ASP A 80 -25.70 -20.10 -12.12
CA ASP A 80 -25.52 -20.89 -10.90
C ASP A 80 -24.09 -20.79 -10.36
N ASP A 81 -23.07 -20.77 -11.22
CA ASP A 81 -21.68 -20.54 -10.80
C ASP A 81 -21.46 -19.10 -10.34
N LEU A 82 -22.16 -18.15 -10.95
CA LEU A 82 -22.14 -16.76 -10.51
C LEU A 82 -22.71 -16.67 -9.10
N LYS A 83 -23.87 -17.28 -8.83
CA LYS A 83 -24.46 -17.30 -7.48
C LYS A 83 -23.52 -17.93 -6.46
N LYS A 84 -22.82 -19.02 -6.81
CA LYS A 84 -21.84 -19.69 -5.93
C LYS A 84 -20.55 -18.88 -5.69
N GLN A 85 -20.15 -18.01 -6.62
CA GLN A 85 -18.95 -17.20 -6.46
C GLN A 85 -19.09 -16.08 -5.42
N TRP A 86 -20.31 -15.57 -5.25
CA TRP A 86 -20.56 -14.56 -4.22
C TRP A 86 -20.69 -15.26 -2.87
N ILE A 87 -20.20 -14.57 -1.83
CA ILE A 87 -20.31 -15.02 -0.44
C ILE A 87 -21.78 -15.31 -0.15
N GLN A 88 -22.09 -16.55 0.21
CA GLN A 88 -23.46 -16.92 0.54
C GLN A 88 -23.90 -16.24 1.84
N PRO A 89 -25.21 -16.02 2.04
CA PRO A 89 -25.71 -15.44 3.29
C PRO A 89 -25.26 -16.19 4.54
N GLU A 90 -25.13 -17.52 4.47
CA GLU A 90 -24.66 -18.37 5.56
C GLU A 90 -23.15 -18.16 5.83
N GLU A 91 -22.34 -18.14 4.78
CA GLU A 91 -20.90 -17.87 4.87
C GLU A 91 -20.63 -16.46 5.42
N TYR A 92 -21.44 -15.49 5.03
CA TYR A 92 -21.35 -14.12 5.53
C TYR A 92 -21.60 -14.05 7.04
N GLN A 93 -22.53 -14.86 7.58
CA GLN A 93 -22.77 -14.90 9.02
C GLN A 93 -21.57 -15.45 9.79
N VAL A 94 -20.90 -16.49 9.26
CA VAL A 94 -19.66 -17.03 9.84
C VAL A 94 -18.57 -15.96 9.83
N ILE A 95 -18.36 -15.31 8.67
CA ILE A 95 -17.37 -14.23 8.54
C ILE A 95 -17.68 -13.06 9.50
N ASP A 96 -18.95 -12.68 9.65
CA ASP A 96 -19.33 -11.60 10.56
C ASP A 96 -19.16 -11.99 12.04
N ALA A 97 -19.42 -13.25 12.40
CA ALA A 97 -19.17 -13.77 13.74
C ALA A 97 -17.66 -13.75 14.07
N ASP A 98 -16.82 -14.27 13.18
CA ASP A 98 -15.36 -14.28 13.32
C ASP A 98 -14.80 -12.85 13.43
N ARG A 99 -15.32 -11.94 12.61
CA ARG A 99 -14.95 -10.52 12.68
C ARG A 99 -15.30 -9.92 14.04
N ARG A 100 -16.49 -10.19 14.57
CA ARG A 100 -16.91 -9.69 15.90
C ARG A 100 -16.06 -10.29 17.01
N GLN A 101 -15.73 -11.57 16.92
CA GLN A 101 -14.85 -12.26 17.88
C GLN A 101 -13.46 -11.62 17.89
N THR A 102 -12.88 -11.41 16.70
CA THR A 102 -11.58 -10.74 16.55
C THR A 102 -11.59 -9.34 17.16
N LEU A 103 -12.65 -8.55 16.91
CA LEU A 103 -12.79 -7.22 17.50
C LEU A 103 -12.97 -7.23 19.03
N ARG A 104 -13.69 -8.23 19.58
CA ARG A 104 -13.84 -8.40 21.02
C ARG A 104 -12.51 -8.75 21.67
N ALA A 105 -11.83 -9.77 21.17
CA ALA A 105 -10.52 -10.17 21.64
C ALA A 105 -9.54 -8.98 21.61
N TRP A 106 -9.57 -8.17 20.54
CA TRP A 106 -8.76 -6.95 20.45
C TRP A 106 -9.09 -5.91 21.53
N THR A 107 -10.37 -5.67 21.77
CA THR A 107 -10.84 -4.73 22.79
C THR A 107 -10.41 -5.20 24.18
N ASP A 108 -10.52 -6.50 24.44
CA ASP A 108 -10.16 -7.14 25.71
C ASP A 108 -8.64 -7.11 25.95
N ALA A 109 -7.85 -7.31 24.88
CA ALA A 109 -6.39 -7.24 24.93
C ALA A 109 -5.84 -5.81 25.07
N LYS A 110 -6.70 -4.77 25.07
CA LYS A 110 -6.31 -3.35 25.16
C LYS A 110 -5.25 -2.95 24.12
N GLY A 111 -5.25 -3.61 22.96
CA GLY A 111 -4.28 -3.38 21.89
C GLY A 111 -2.95 -4.13 22.03
N ASP A 112 -2.73 -4.94 23.07
CA ASP A 112 -1.56 -5.83 23.11
C ASP A 112 -1.82 -7.08 22.26
N CYS A 113 -1.24 -7.10 21.07
CA CYS A 113 -1.50 -8.13 20.07
C CYS A 113 -0.52 -9.33 20.16
N ARG A 114 0.39 -9.33 21.15
CA ARG A 114 1.43 -10.38 21.27
C ARG A 114 0.89 -11.75 21.67
N GLY A 115 -0.30 -11.79 22.27
CA GLY A 115 -0.96 -13.02 22.70
C GLY A 115 -1.98 -13.57 21.73
N PHE A 116 -2.12 -12.99 20.52
CA PHE A 116 -3.05 -13.49 19.53
C PHE A 116 -2.42 -14.65 18.77
N ASP A 117 -3.14 -15.76 18.68
CA ASP A 117 -2.81 -16.80 17.73
C ASP A 117 -3.21 -16.33 16.32
N GLU A 118 -2.26 -16.40 15.40
CA GLU A 118 -2.43 -15.94 14.01
C GLU A 118 -3.35 -16.90 13.24
N GLU A 119 -3.51 -18.14 13.72
CA GLU A 119 -4.42 -19.14 13.15
C GLU A 119 -5.88 -18.96 13.61
N GLU A 120 -6.11 -18.47 14.84
CA GLU A 120 -7.45 -18.29 15.40
C GLU A 120 -8.06 -16.92 15.08
N CYS A 121 -7.23 -15.88 15.00
CA CYS A 121 -7.68 -14.52 14.75
C CYS A 121 -7.19 -14.02 13.41
N CYS A 122 -8.11 -13.78 12.47
CA CYS A 122 -7.78 -13.15 11.20
C CYS A 122 -7.43 -11.66 11.44
N LEU A 123 -6.17 -11.39 11.75
CA LEU A 123 -5.62 -10.04 11.90
C LEU A 123 -5.24 -9.41 10.56
N THR A 124 -5.41 -10.17 9.46
CA THR A 124 -5.02 -9.76 8.11
C THR A 124 -5.73 -8.47 7.70
N GLY A 125 -4.97 -7.41 7.45
CA GLY A 125 -5.49 -6.07 7.13
C GLY A 125 -5.76 -5.16 8.33
N LEU A 126 -5.78 -5.71 9.56
CA LEU A 126 -5.90 -4.94 10.80
C LEU A 126 -4.54 -4.63 11.43
N GLU A 127 -3.47 -5.34 11.07
CA GLU A 127 -2.12 -5.24 11.67
C GLU A 127 -1.57 -3.81 11.71
N GLN A 128 -2.03 -2.98 10.78
CA GLN A 128 -1.66 -1.58 10.61
C GLN A 128 -2.26 -0.66 11.68
N ILE A 129 -3.43 -1.02 12.21
CA ILE A 129 -4.09 -0.33 13.32
C ILE A 129 -3.55 -0.88 14.65
N LEU A 130 -3.19 -2.17 14.66
CA LEU A 130 -2.82 -2.92 15.86
C LEU A 130 -1.47 -2.52 16.46
N THR A 131 -0.49 -2.06 15.67
CA THR A 131 0.81 -1.65 16.23
C THR A 131 1.37 -0.41 15.55
N PRO A 132 1.62 0.69 16.29
CA PRO A 132 2.23 1.90 15.74
C PRO A 132 3.55 1.63 14.99
N GLN A 133 4.34 0.66 15.45
CA GLN A 133 5.58 0.24 14.79
C GLN A 133 5.33 -0.36 13.41
N ARG A 134 4.35 -1.25 13.24
CA ARG A 134 4.01 -1.82 11.92
C ARG A 134 3.48 -0.75 10.96
N LEU A 135 2.71 0.22 11.47
CA LEU A 135 2.29 1.37 10.67
C LEU A 135 3.48 2.22 10.19
N LEU A 136 4.44 2.50 11.08
CA LEU A 136 5.66 3.25 10.74
C LEU A 136 6.53 2.48 9.74
N GLN A 137 6.71 1.18 9.93
CA GLN A 137 7.42 0.31 8.98
C GLN A 137 6.78 0.35 7.60
N ARG A 138 5.46 0.18 7.51
CA ARG A 138 4.74 0.27 6.22
C ARG A 138 4.91 1.65 5.58
N LYS A 139 4.82 2.74 6.35
CA LYS A 139 5.07 4.09 5.83
C LYS A 139 6.47 4.20 5.24
N ALA A 140 7.49 3.68 5.93
CA ALA A 140 8.86 3.65 5.45
C ALA A 140 9.01 2.81 4.16
N THR A 141 8.47 1.59 4.14
CA THR A 141 8.50 0.71 2.96
C THR A 141 7.78 1.33 1.76
N ASN A 142 6.60 1.92 1.97
CA ASN A 142 5.86 2.61 0.91
C ASN A 142 6.60 3.84 0.39
N GLN A 143 7.25 4.60 1.28
CA GLN A 143 8.07 5.74 0.89
C GLN A 143 9.29 5.29 0.08
N GLN A 144 9.96 4.22 0.49
CA GLN A 144 11.07 3.62 -0.25
C GLN A 144 10.61 3.12 -1.63
N TYR A 145 9.49 2.39 -1.70
CA TYR A 145 8.94 1.92 -2.96
C TYR A 145 8.60 3.07 -3.91
N ARG A 146 7.94 4.12 -3.38
CA ARG A 146 7.64 5.32 -4.17
C ARG A 146 8.91 5.98 -4.68
N ARG A 147 9.95 6.08 -3.85
CA ARG A 147 11.24 6.64 -4.24
C ARG A 147 11.85 5.85 -5.39
N LEU A 148 11.94 4.53 -5.26
CA LEU A 148 12.48 3.65 -6.31
C LEU A 148 11.69 3.79 -7.62
N LEU A 149 10.36 3.86 -7.54
CA LEU A 149 9.50 4.04 -8.70
C LEU A 149 9.75 5.39 -9.38
N LEU A 150 9.94 6.47 -8.62
CA LEU A 150 10.26 7.79 -9.17
C LEU A 150 11.66 7.83 -9.77
N GLU A 151 12.65 7.19 -9.15
CA GLU A 151 14.02 7.06 -9.69
C GLU A 151 14.00 6.30 -11.02
N GLU A 152 13.25 5.20 -11.10
CA GLU A 152 13.06 4.41 -12.31
C GLU A 152 12.35 5.22 -13.41
N GLN A 153 11.26 5.92 -13.08
CA GLN A 153 10.56 6.80 -14.02
C GLN A 153 11.46 7.93 -14.54
N TYR A 154 12.29 8.50 -13.66
CA TYR A 154 13.25 9.53 -14.02
C TYR A 154 14.31 8.99 -14.98
N PHE A 155 14.87 7.81 -14.69
CA PHE A 155 15.81 7.11 -15.56
C PHE A 155 15.20 6.84 -16.95
N GLN A 156 13.98 6.29 -16.99
CA GLN A 156 13.24 6.04 -18.23
C GLN A 156 13.04 7.33 -19.04
N HIS A 157 12.69 8.42 -18.36
CA HIS A 157 12.53 9.73 -18.98
C HIS A 157 13.84 10.25 -19.59
N GLN A 158 14.96 10.13 -18.87
CA GLN A 158 16.27 10.57 -19.35
C GLN A 158 16.78 9.77 -20.55
N HIS A 159 16.50 8.48 -20.60
CA HIS A 159 17.01 7.58 -21.64
C HIS A 159 16.03 7.35 -22.80
N GLY A 160 14.93 8.10 -22.83
CA GLY A 160 14.00 8.09 -23.96
C GLY A 160 13.16 6.82 -24.07
N PHE A 161 13.04 6.03 -22.99
CA PHE A 161 12.10 4.91 -22.92
C PHE A 161 10.67 5.46 -22.82
N ARG A 162 10.15 5.95 -23.94
CA ARG A 162 8.85 6.62 -24.06
C ARG A 162 7.75 5.75 -24.64
N ASP A 163 8.04 4.49 -24.98
CA ASP A 163 7.01 3.58 -25.47
C ASP A 163 6.29 2.91 -24.28
N PRO A 164 5.08 3.38 -23.91
CA PRO A 164 4.32 2.78 -22.82
C PRO A 164 3.89 1.35 -23.12
N GLN A 165 3.78 0.96 -24.40
CA GLN A 165 3.39 -0.40 -24.77
C GLN A 165 4.53 -1.38 -24.49
N ALA A 166 5.76 -1.05 -24.88
CA ALA A 166 6.93 -1.86 -24.57
C ALA A 166 7.13 -2.02 -23.05
N LEU A 167 7.01 -0.94 -22.28
CA LEU A 167 7.11 -0.99 -20.81
C LEU A 167 6.01 -1.87 -20.18
N SER A 168 4.78 -1.80 -20.69
CA SER A 168 3.67 -2.66 -20.26
C SER A 168 3.92 -4.14 -20.59
N GLN A 169 4.46 -4.44 -21.76
CA GLN A 169 4.80 -5.82 -22.14
C GLN A 169 5.89 -6.38 -21.22
N ILE A 170 6.93 -5.59 -20.93
CA ILE A 170 8.00 -5.97 -20.01
C ILE A 170 7.45 -6.17 -18.60
N SER A 171 6.61 -5.25 -18.09
CA SER A 171 6.01 -5.40 -16.76
C SER A 171 5.13 -6.64 -16.66
N GLN A 172 4.38 -6.96 -17.72
CA GLN A 172 3.61 -8.20 -17.81
C GLN A 172 4.51 -9.43 -17.76
N LEU A 173 5.62 -9.45 -18.51
CA LEU A 173 6.58 -10.55 -18.50
C LEU A 173 7.14 -10.79 -17.09
N PHE A 174 7.55 -9.72 -16.39
CA PHE A 174 8.04 -9.84 -15.01
C PHE A 174 6.94 -10.22 -14.01
N SER A 175 5.68 -9.86 -14.26
CA SER A 175 4.55 -10.22 -13.39
C SER A 175 4.09 -11.67 -13.56
N ARG A 176 4.37 -12.31 -14.70
CA ARG A 176 3.97 -13.71 -14.99
C ARG A 176 4.63 -14.70 -14.04
N GLN A 177 5.92 -14.57 -13.75
CA GLN A 177 6.63 -15.52 -12.88
C GLN A 177 6.11 -15.54 -11.44
N PRO A 178 5.97 -14.38 -10.75
CA PRO A 178 5.34 -14.32 -9.43
C PRO A 178 3.92 -14.86 -9.44
N ALA A 179 3.12 -14.54 -10.47
CA ALA A 179 1.76 -15.06 -10.61
C ALA A 179 1.73 -16.59 -10.72
N GLN A 180 2.62 -17.18 -11.52
CA GLN A 180 2.77 -18.63 -11.63
C GLN A 180 3.19 -19.26 -10.30
N ARG A 181 4.14 -18.66 -9.58
CA ARG A 181 4.55 -19.16 -8.25
C ARG A 181 3.41 -19.08 -7.24
N ALA A 182 2.66 -17.98 -7.23
CA ALA A 182 1.50 -17.82 -6.35
C ALA A 182 0.43 -18.88 -6.66
N HIS A 183 0.16 -19.13 -7.95
CA HIS A 183 -0.76 -20.18 -8.39
C HIS A 183 -0.29 -21.57 -7.95
N LEU A 184 0.96 -21.94 -8.25
CA LEU A 184 1.51 -23.24 -7.81
C LEU A 184 1.47 -23.40 -6.29
N ARG A 185 1.75 -22.33 -5.54
CA ARG A 185 1.67 -22.35 -4.08
C ARG A 185 0.22 -22.55 -3.60
N ALA A 186 -0.75 -21.87 -4.21
CA ALA A 186 -2.16 -22.05 -3.89
C ALA A 186 -2.63 -23.49 -4.17
N VAL A 187 -2.22 -24.08 -5.30
CA VAL A 187 -2.55 -25.46 -5.67
C VAL A 187 -1.91 -26.49 -4.73
N LEU A 188 -0.64 -26.28 -4.36
CA LEU A 188 0.08 -27.21 -3.46
C LEU A 188 -0.38 -27.14 -2.01
N MET A 189 -0.85 -25.97 -1.54
CA MET A 189 -1.29 -25.76 -0.16
C MET A 189 -2.73 -26.20 0.09
N ASP A 190 -3.51 -26.47 -0.96
CA ASP A 190 -4.94 -26.82 -0.84
C ASP A 190 -5.29 -28.01 -1.76
N PRO A 191 -4.81 -29.24 -1.44
CA PRO A 191 -4.95 -30.40 -2.31
C PRO A 191 -6.39 -30.90 -2.47
N THR A 192 -7.32 -30.44 -1.63
CA THR A 192 -8.74 -30.83 -1.62
C THR A 192 -9.64 -29.96 -2.49
N ARG A 193 -9.09 -28.97 -3.21
CA ARG A 193 -9.89 -27.95 -3.93
C ARG A 193 -10.13 -28.26 -5.42
N TRP A 194 -10.20 -29.55 -5.77
CA TRP A 194 -10.53 -30.03 -7.12
C TRP A 194 -11.70 -31.02 -7.09
#